data_AF-M2NJZ0-F1
#
_entry.id   AF-M2NJZ0-F1
#
_cell.length_a   1.000
_cell.length_b   1.000
_cell.length_c   1.000
_cell.angle_alpha   90.00
_cell.angle_beta   90.00
_cell.angle_gamma   90.00
#
_symmetry.space_group_name_H-M   'P 1'
#
loop_
_entity.id
_entity.type
_entity.pdbx_description
1 polymer ?
#
loop_
_entity_poly.entity_id
_entity_poly.type
_entity_poly.pdbx_seq_one_letter_code
_entity_poly.pdbx_strand_id
1 'polypeptide(L)'
;LPDELLLRLLYFFDIPDLLVTSRTSRRLRWLSFDPLLHRIRLRYSQARVNYLLVRRPPLHSLQPPNSTIYLNRTHVAARRLHWSLVCIRLSRSLARRPKLSTLISANILPKECCKYDRRSGEVIWGQGVAGGLVERRRRVEREHLREGLRVWLERKAQEIRARQKDAVGGVGVLIWRFSRKMKLGESRRGCETCLEGPKKDKVSGLKRFFE
;
A
#
# COMPACT_ATOMS: atom_id res chain seq x y z
N LEU A 1 -61.60 -3.55 28.92
CA LEU A 1 -60.93 -2.25 28.70
C LEU A 1 -61.96 -1.22 28.27
N PRO A 2 -61.96 -0.01 28.85
CA PRO A 2 -62.75 1.14 28.36
C PRO A 2 -62.31 1.57 26.96
N ASP A 3 -63.22 2.14 26.18
CA ASP A 3 -62.94 2.56 24.80
C ASP A 3 -61.91 3.70 24.74
N GLU A 4 -61.87 4.58 25.73
CA GLU A 4 -60.88 5.66 25.83
C GLU A 4 -59.43 5.15 25.89
N LEU A 5 -59.20 4.07 26.65
CA LEU A 5 -57.89 3.44 26.75
C LEU A 5 -57.51 2.74 25.44
N LEU A 6 -58.48 2.11 24.77
CA LEU A 6 -58.27 1.49 23.46
C LEU A 6 -57.94 2.54 22.39
N LEU A 7 -58.63 3.67 22.36
CA LEU A 7 -58.33 4.78 21.45
C LEU A 7 -56.92 5.35 21.68
N ARG A 8 -56.50 5.48 22.94
CA ARG A 8 -55.16 5.95 23.29
C ARG A 8 -54.06 4.96 22.86
N LEU A 9 -54.34 3.65 22.90
CA LEU A 9 -53.42 2.63 22.37
C LEU A 9 -53.38 2.66 20.84
N LEU A 10 -54.54 2.69 20.19
CA LEU A 10 -54.66 2.72 18.72
C LEU A 10 -54.06 4.00 18.11
N TYR A 11 -53.98 5.09 18.87
CA TYR A 11 -53.30 6.32 18.46
C TYR A 11 -51.81 6.09 18.12
N PHE A 12 -51.12 5.21 18.84
CA PHE A 12 -49.69 4.92 18.62
C PHE A 12 -49.41 3.94 17.49
N PHE A 13 -50.44 3.28 16.96
CA PHE A 13 -50.26 2.33 15.85
C PHE A 13 -50.09 3.05 14.52
N ASP A 14 -49.19 2.51 13.70
CA ASP A 14 -49.03 2.93 12.32
C ASP A 14 -50.25 2.48 11.49
N ILE A 15 -50.40 3.06 10.30
CA ILE A 15 -51.52 2.76 9.38
C ILE A 15 -51.68 1.24 9.11
N PRO A 16 -50.61 0.47 8.80
CA PRO A 16 -50.74 -0.97 8.59
C PRO A 16 -51.20 -1.72 9.85
N ASP A 17 -50.67 -1.37 11.03
CA ASP A 17 -50.99 -2.04 12.29
C ASP A 17 -52.43 -1.78 12.72
N LEU A 18 -52.93 -0.57 12.44
CA LEU A 18 -54.32 -0.20 12.67
C LEU A 18 -55.28 -1.01 11.77
N LEU A 19 -54.87 -1.29 10.52
CA LEU A 19 -55.63 -2.15 9.63
C LEU A 19 -55.63 -3.62 10.09
N VAL A 20 -54.49 -4.14 10.54
CA VAL A 20 -54.40 -5.51 11.10
C VAL A 20 -55.28 -5.64 12.35
N THR A 21 -55.21 -4.69 13.27
CA THR A 21 -56.00 -4.70 14.52
C THR A 21 -57.51 -4.52 14.28
N SER A 22 -57.91 -3.81 13.22
CA SER A 22 -59.32 -3.73 12.81
C SER A 22 -59.90 -5.08 12.36
N ARG A 23 -59.06 -6.01 11.89
CA ARG A 23 -59.49 -7.33 11.40
C ARG A 23 -59.64 -8.36 12.50
N THR A 24 -59.02 -8.15 13.67
CA THR A 24 -59.03 -9.13 14.76
C THR A 24 -60.31 -9.08 15.58
N SER A 25 -61.00 -7.92 15.67
CA SER A 25 -62.28 -7.82 16.38
C SER A 25 -63.19 -6.73 15.83
N ARG A 26 -64.51 -6.94 15.92
CA ARG A 26 -65.52 -5.95 15.50
C ARG A 26 -65.44 -4.65 16.31
N ARG A 27 -65.09 -4.76 17.59
CA ARG A 27 -64.95 -3.60 18.49
C ARG A 27 -63.75 -2.74 18.12
N LEU A 28 -62.57 -3.35 17.90
CA LEU A 28 -61.40 -2.62 17.42
C LEU A 28 -61.62 -2.07 16.01
N ARG A 29 -62.39 -2.78 15.16
CA ARG A 29 -62.81 -2.24 13.87
C ARG A 29 -63.55 -0.92 14.04
N TRP A 30 -64.58 -0.87 14.88
CA TRP A 30 -65.35 0.36 15.09
C TRP A 30 -64.48 1.49 15.64
N LEU A 31 -63.65 1.22 16.66
CA LEU A 31 -62.73 2.22 17.25
C LEU A 31 -61.62 2.66 16.29
N SER A 32 -61.16 1.78 15.40
CA SER A 32 -60.14 2.10 14.40
C SER A 32 -60.66 3.07 13.33
N PHE A 33 -61.98 3.08 13.09
CA PHE A 33 -62.66 4.00 12.18
C PHE A 33 -63.26 5.22 12.90
N ASP A 34 -62.97 5.40 14.19
CA ASP A 34 -63.49 6.53 14.96
C ASP A 34 -62.91 7.86 14.43
N PRO A 35 -63.75 8.85 14.06
CA PRO A 35 -63.29 10.17 13.62
C PRO A 35 -62.43 10.89 14.66
N LEU A 36 -62.62 10.65 15.96
CA LEU A 36 -61.82 11.28 17.01
C LEU A 36 -60.37 10.83 16.96
N LEU A 37 -60.13 9.52 16.81
CA LEU A 37 -58.79 8.95 16.66
C LEU A 37 -58.08 9.56 15.44
N HIS A 38 -58.77 9.61 14.30
CA HIS A 38 -58.19 10.15 13.07
C HIS A 38 -57.90 11.64 13.17
N ARG A 39 -58.75 12.43 13.84
CA ARG A 39 -58.51 13.86 14.07
C ARG A 39 -57.27 14.11 14.93
N ILE A 40 -57.06 13.32 15.99
CA ILE A 40 -55.88 13.45 16.86
C ILE A 40 -54.61 13.05 16.09
N ARG A 41 -54.65 11.94 15.35
CA ARG A 41 -53.53 11.49 14.51
C ARG A 41 -53.18 12.51 13.43
N LEU A 42 -54.17 13.15 12.81
CA LEU A 42 -53.95 14.21 11.83
C LEU A 42 -53.28 15.44 12.45
N ARG A 43 -53.74 15.88 13.64
CA ARG A 43 -53.10 17.01 14.35
C ARG A 43 -51.64 16.69 14.70
N TYR A 44 -51.39 15.48 15.19
CA TYR A 44 -50.03 15.04 15.51
C TYR A 44 -49.15 14.94 14.26
N SER A 45 -49.66 14.38 13.16
CA SER A 45 -48.89 14.28 11.92
C SER A 45 -48.58 15.67 11.35
N GLN A 46 -49.53 16.60 11.38
CA GLN A 46 -49.31 18.01 11.01
C GLN A 46 -48.22 18.65 11.87
N ALA A 47 -48.29 18.51 13.20
CA ALA A 47 -47.27 19.03 14.10
C ALA A 47 -45.89 18.40 13.86
N ARG A 48 -45.84 17.08 13.65
CA ARG A 48 -44.60 16.33 13.38
C ARG A 48 -43.98 16.70 12.03
N VAL A 49 -44.78 16.84 10.99
CA VAL A 49 -44.30 17.27 9.66
C VAL A 49 -43.75 18.69 9.75
N ASN A 50 -44.47 19.62 10.38
CA ASN A 50 -43.99 20.99 10.57
C ASN A 50 -42.66 21.03 11.34
N TYR A 51 -42.51 20.21 12.37
CA TYR A 51 -41.26 20.08 13.12
C TYR A 51 -40.10 19.50 12.29
N LEU A 52 -40.35 18.43 11.52
CA LEU A 52 -39.32 17.74 10.75
C LEU A 52 -38.89 18.53 9.50
N LEU A 53 -39.82 19.23 8.85
CA LEU A 53 -39.53 20.01 7.64
C LEU A 53 -38.53 21.14 7.92
N VAL A 54 -38.65 21.82 9.07
CA VAL A 54 -37.72 22.90 9.47
C VAL A 54 -36.32 22.36 9.77
N ARG A 55 -36.21 21.12 10.26
CA ARG A 55 -34.92 20.46 10.54
C ARG A 55 -34.33 19.75 9.33
N ARG A 56 -35.00 19.80 8.17
CA ARG A 56 -34.51 19.16 6.95
C ARG A 56 -33.22 19.84 6.49
N PRO A 57 -32.14 19.08 6.27
CA PRO A 57 -30.91 19.65 5.73
C PRO A 57 -31.15 20.21 4.32
N PRO A 58 -30.49 21.33 3.97
CA PRO A 58 -30.67 21.96 2.67
C PRO A 58 -30.11 21.09 1.54
N LEU A 59 -30.64 21.23 0.32
CA LEU A 59 -30.32 20.33 -0.79
C LEU A 59 -28.82 20.27 -1.12
N HIS A 60 -28.10 21.38 -1.03
CA HIS A 60 -26.66 21.44 -1.32
C HIS A 60 -25.82 20.60 -0.35
N SER A 61 -26.29 20.37 0.88
CA SER A 61 -25.61 19.50 1.85
C SER A 61 -25.78 18.01 1.51
N LEU A 62 -26.85 17.68 0.76
CA LEU A 62 -27.17 16.33 0.30
C LEU A 62 -26.51 16.00 -1.05
N GLN A 63 -25.90 17.00 -1.70
CA GLN A 63 -25.24 16.90 -2.99
C GLN A 63 -23.72 16.80 -2.85
N PRO A 64 -23.01 16.29 -3.88
CA PRO A 64 -21.55 16.32 -3.92
C PRO A 64 -21.04 17.77 -3.90
N PRO A 65 -19.95 18.07 -3.17
CA PRO A 65 -18.93 17.15 -2.63
C PRO A 65 -19.21 16.61 -1.22
N ASN A 66 -20.21 17.15 -0.51
CA ASN A 66 -20.39 16.87 0.92
C ASN A 66 -21.04 15.52 1.20
N SER A 67 -21.98 15.09 0.34
CA SER A 67 -22.58 13.77 0.44
C SER A 67 -23.05 13.25 -0.92
N THR A 68 -23.33 11.95 -1.00
CA THR A 68 -23.77 11.28 -2.24
C THR A 68 -25.23 10.83 -2.16
N ILE A 69 -26.03 11.47 -1.31
CA ILE A 69 -27.41 11.08 -1.04
C ILE A 69 -28.33 11.51 -2.19
N TYR A 70 -28.17 12.73 -2.69
CA TYR A 70 -28.94 13.27 -3.80
C TYR A 70 -28.05 13.54 -5.01
N LEU A 71 -28.32 12.84 -6.12
CA LEU A 71 -27.52 12.93 -7.34
C LEU A 71 -28.39 13.39 -8.52
N ASN A 72 -28.04 14.55 -9.07
CA ASN A 72 -28.55 15.02 -10.35
C ASN A 72 -28.04 14.15 -11.51
N ARG A 73 -28.73 14.24 -12.65
CA ARG A 73 -28.32 13.59 -13.92
C ARG A 73 -26.88 13.92 -14.30
N THR A 74 -26.45 15.16 -14.05
CA THR A 74 -25.08 15.63 -14.28
C THR A 74 -24.06 14.90 -13.40
N HIS A 75 -24.34 14.70 -12.11
CA HIS A 75 -23.44 13.95 -11.22
C HIS A 75 -23.33 12.49 -11.63
N VAL A 76 -24.43 11.86 -12.05
CA VAL A 76 -24.41 10.47 -12.53
C VAL A 76 -23.58 10.37 -13.82
N ALA A 77 -23.77 11.28 -14.77
CA ALA A 77 -22.98 11.33 -16.00
C ALA A 77 -21.49 11.57 -15.70
N ALA A 78 -21.17 12.52 -14.83
CA ALA A 78 -19.80 12.80 -14.40
C ALA A 78 -19.13 11.58 -13.75
N ARG A 79 -19.85 10.80 -12.93
CA ARG A 79 -19.32 9.56 -12.34
C ARG A 79 -19.02 8.51 -13.41
N ARG A 80 -19.89 8.33 -14.41
CA ARG A 80 -19.65 7.41 -15.52
C ARG A 80 -18.41 7.80 -16.31
N LEU A 81 -18.27 9.09 -16.64
CA LEU A 81 -17.08 9.61 -17.32
C LEU A 81 -15.82 9.45 -16.47
N HIS A 82 -15.90 9.78 -15.18
CA HIS A 82 -14.79 9.61 -14.25
C HIS A 82 -14.31 8.15 -14.21
N TRP A 83 -15.23 7.19 -14.06
CA TRP A 83 -14.87 5.78 -14.08
C TRP A 83 -14.29 5.32 -15.41
N SER A 84 -14.85 5.79 -16.54
CA SER A 84 -14.28 5.51 -17.86
C SER A 84 -12.83 6.01 -17.97
N LEU A 85 -12.56 7.24 -17.53
CA LEU A 85 -11.21 7.81 -17.52
C LEU A 85 -10.27 7.06 -16.57
N VAL A 86 -10.73 6.67 -15.39
CA VAL A 86 -9.96 5.85 -14.44
C VAL A 86 -9.61 4.51 -15.07
N CYS A 87 -10.57 3.83 -15.70
CA CYS A 87 -10.34 2.57 -16.40
C CYS A 87 -9.31 2.72 -17.53
N ILE A 88 -9.41 3.79 -18.35
CA ILE A 88 -8.44 4.07 -19.42
C ILE A 88 -7.05 4.36 -18.84
N ARG A 89 -6.95 5.11 -17.74
CA ARG A 89 -5.67 5.39 -17.09
C ARG A 89 -5.07 4.11 -16.51
N LEU A 90 -5.87 3.30 -15.83
CA LEU A 90 -5.43 2.03 -15.27
C LEU A 90 -5.00 1.05 -16.36
N SER A 91 -5.75 0.92 -17.46
CA SER A 91 -5.36 0.02 -18.55
C SER A 91 -4.02 0.41 -19.16
N ARG A 92 -3.77 1.72 -19.36
CA ARG A 92 -2.47 2.24 -19.81
C ARG A 92 -1.36 1.98 -18.80
N SER A 93 -1.62 2.20 -17.51
CA SER A 93 -0.64 1.95 -16.43
C SER A 93 -0.30 0.47 -16.29
N LEU A 94 -1.29 -0.43 -16.43
CA LEU A 94 -1.10 -1.87 -16.38
C LEU A 94 -0.35 -2.39 -17.60
N ALA A 95 -0.61 -1.85 -18.79
CA ALA A 95 0.14 -2.20 -20.00
C ALA A 95 1.63 -1.81 -19.90
N ARG A 96 1.95 -0.73 -19.18
CA ARG A 96 3.32 -0.27 -18.92
C ARG A 96 3.94 -0.85 -17.65
N ARG A 97 3.29 -1.84 -17.02
CA ARG A 97 3.73 -2.37 -15.73
C ARG A 97 5.11 -3.02 -15.87
N PRO A 98 6.13 -2.57 -15.12
CA PRO A 98 7.45 -3.21 -15.13
C PRO A 98 7.37 -4.63 -14.55
N LYS A 99 8.22 -5.53 -15.08
CA LYS A 99 8.35 -6.89 -14.57
C LYS A 99 8.92 -6.89 -13.15
N LEU A 100 8.65 -7.95 -12.38
CA LEU A 100 9.15 -8.04 -11.00
C LEU A 100 10.69 -8.04 -10.94
N SER A 101 11.35 -8.64 -11.93
CA SER A 101 12.81 -8.66 -12.04
C SER A 101 13.42 -7.25 -12.14
N THR A 102 12.79 -6.34 -12.89
CA THR A 102 13.29 -4.97 -13.04
C THR A 102 13.09 -4.15 -11.76
N LEU A 103 12.03 -4.43 -11.00
CA LEU A 103 11.80 -3.82 -9.69
C LEU A 103 12.80 -4.28 -8.62
N ILE A 104 13.21 -5.56 -8.68
CA ILE A 104 14.25 -6.14 -7.83
C ILE A 104 15.62 -5.57 -8.19
N SER A 105 15.94 -5.42 -9.48
CA SER A 105 17.21 -4.81 -9.91
C SER A 105 17.30 -3.34 -9.54
N ALA A 106 16.18 -2.61 -9.58
CA ALA A 106 16.07 -1.23 -9.14
C ALA A 106 16.04 -1.06 -7.59
N ASN A 107 16.14 -2.15 -6.82
CA ASN A 107 16.03 -2.18 -5.36
C ASN A 107 14.73 -1.56 -4.79
N ILE A 108 13.68 -1.45 -5.60
CA ILE A 108 12.35 -1.01 -5.15
C ILE A 108 11.70 -2.13 -4.34
N LEU A 109 11.90 -3.37 -4.79
CA LEU A 109 11.39 -4.57 -4.14
C LEU A 109 12.54 -5.37 -3.50
N PRO A 110 12.42 -5.78 -2.23
CA PRO A 110 13.41 -6.62 -1.59
C PRO A 110 13.46 -8.00 -2.24
N LYS A 111 14.67 -8.43 -2.62
CA LYS A 111 14.89 -9.74 -3.26
C LYS A 111 14.45 -10.90 -2.38
N GLU A 112 14.49 -10.70 -1.05
CA GLU A 112 14.12 -11.69 -0.02
C GLU A 112 12.64 -12.08 -0.02
N CYS A 113 11.75 -11.21 -0.51
CA CYS A 113 10.30 -11.47 -0.62
C CYS A 113 9.95 -12.32 -1.85
N CYS A 114 10.90 -12.49 -2.76
CA CYS A 114 10.69 -13.02 -4.09
C CYS A 114 11.39 -14.37 -4.20
N LYS A 115 10.75 -15.33 -4.87
CA LYS A 115 11.40 -16.58 -5.28
C LYS A 115 11.31 -16.75 -6.78
N TYR A 116 12.36 -17.32 -7.36
CA TYR A 116 12.36 -17.77 -8.74
C TYR A 116 11.57 -19.07 -8.83
N ASP A 117 10.49 -19.06 -9.61
CA ASP A 117 9.76 -20.28 -9.90
C ASP A 117 10.45 -21.03 -11.03
N ARG A 118 10.79 -22.29 -10.78
CA ARG A 118 11.54 -23.14 -11.72
C ARG A 118 10.70 -23.57 -12.93
N ARG A 119 9.36 -23.52 -12.83
CA ARG A 119 8.46 -23.94 -13.90
C ARG A 119 8.17 -22.84 -14.91
N SER A 120 7.92 -21.63 -14.43
CA SER A 120 7.61 -20.47 -15.27
C SER A 120 8.85 -19.68 -15.68
N GLY A 121 9.98 -19.84 -14.97
CA GLY A 121 11.18 -19.02 -15.18
C GLY A 121 11.01 -17.56 -14.73
N GLU A 122 9.86 -17.22 -14.13
CA GLU A 122 9.54 -15.87 -13.66
C GLU A 122 9.71 -15.75 -12.14
N VAL A 123 9.88 -14.51 -11.68
CA VAL A 123 10.00 -14.21 -10.26
C VAL A 123 8.60 -13.97 -9.68
N ILE A 124 8.24 -14.74 -8.65
CA ILE A 124 6.95 -14.64 -7.98
C ILE A 124 7.12 -13.91 -6.64
N TRP A 125 6.26 -12.93 -6.40
CA TRP A 125 6.17 -12.20 -5.14
C TRP A 125 5.39 -13.02 -4.09
N GLY A 126 5.88 -13.07 -2.85
CA GLY A 126 5.13 -13.61 -1.71
C GLY A 126 5.42 -15.07 -1.35
N GLN A 127 6.27 -15.77 -2.11
CA GLN A 127 6.78 -17.11 -1.73
C GLN A 127 8.08 -17.07 -0.91
N GLY A 128 8.67 -15.87 -0.74
CA GLY A 128 9.84 -15.60 0.09
C GLY A 128 9.50 -15.26 1.53
N VAL A 129 10.34 -14.43 2.16
CA VAL A 129 10.04 -13.86 3.48
C VAL A 129 8.84 -12.93 3.35
N ALA A 130 7.85 -13.05 4.24
CA ALA A 130 6.70 -12.16 4.25
C ALA A 130 7.17 -10.70 4.38
N GLY A 131 6.59 -9.79 3.60
CA GLY A 131 7.02 -8.38 3.53
C GLY A 131 7.15 -7.70 4.90
N GLY A 132 6.25 -8.02 5.85
CA GLY A 132 6.29 -7.48 7.21
C GLY A 132 7.47 -7.97 8.07
N LEU A 133 8.12 -9.07 7.70
CA LEU A 133 9.27 -9.63 8.43
C LEU A 133 10.63 -9.23 7.83
N VAL A 134 10.65 -8.63 6.63
CA VAL A 134 11.87 -8.26 5.92
C VAL A 134 12.71 -7.28 6.75
N GLU A 135 12.10 -6.24 7.29
CA GLU A 135 12.82 -5.23 8.08
C GLU A 135 13.40 -5.84 9.37
N ARG A 136 12.66 -6.74 10.02
CA ARG A 136 13.15 -7.45 11.20
C ARG A 136 14.33 -8.36 10.86
N ARG A 137 14.23 -9.11 9.77
CA ARG A 137 15.32 -9.97 9.27
C ARG A 137 16.56 -9.15 8.94
N ARG A 138 16.42 -8.06 8.18
CA ARG A 138 17.52 -7.16 7.81
C ARG A 138 18.18 -6.53 9.02
N ARG A 139 17.41 -6.20 10.06
CA ARG A 139 17.97 -5.70 11.32
C ARG A 139 18.87 -6.72 11.98
N VAL A 140 18.41 -7.96 12.12
CA VAL A 140 19.20 -9.07 12.69
C VAL A 140 20.46 -9.33 11.85
N GLU A 141 20.34 -9.32 10.52
CA GLU A 141 21.49 -9.50 9.63
C GLU A 141 22.52 -8.37 9.77
N ARG A 142 22.08 -7.11 9.91
CA ARG A 142 22.99 -5.98 10.16
C ARG A 142 23.69 -6.08 11.53
N GLU A 143 22.96 -6.50 12.56
CA GLU A 143 23.51 -6.71 13.91
C GLU A 143 24.57 -7.83 13.88
N HIS A 144 24.27 -8.96 13.24
CA HIS A 144 25.21 -10.06 13.06
C HIS A 144 26.46 -9.65 12.27
N LEU A 145 26.30 -8.89 11.18
CA LEU A 145 27.43 -8.35 10.41
C LEU A 145 28.28 -7.39 11.25
N ARG A 146 27.66 -6.54 12.07
CA ARG A 146 28.37 -5.61 12.96
C ARG A 146 29.20 -6.36 14.01
N GLU A 147 28.65 -7.41 14.59
CA GLU A 147 29.35 -8.27 15.55
C GLU A 147 30.48 -9.05 14.90
N GLY A 148 30.24 -9.66 13.73
CA GLY A 148 31.26 -10.37 12.97
C GLY A 148 32.43 -9.47 12.56
N LEU A 149 32.14 -8.25 12.09
CA LEU A 149 33.16 -7.25 11.76
C LEU A 149 33.96 -6.80 12.98
N ARG A 150 33.31 -6.66 14.15
CA ARG A 150 34.01 -6.30 15.40
C ARG A 150 35.04 -7.37 15.77
N VAL A 151 34.63 -8.62 15.82
CA VAL A 151 35.53 -9.75 16.16
C VAL A 151 36.66 -9.87 15.14
N TRP A 152 36.37 -9.69 13.86
CA TRP A 152 37.39 -9.70 12.81
C TRP A 152 38.40 -8.56 12.97
N LEU A 153 37.93 -7.34 13.27
CA LEU A 153 38.78 -6.18 13.51
C LEU A 153 39.63 -6.37 14.77
N GLU A 154 39.08 -6.92 15.85
CA GLU A 154 39.83 -7.21 17.09
C GLU A 154 40.94 -8.23 16.85
N ARG A 155 40.65 -9.33 16.12
CA ARG A 155 41.67 -10.31 15.73
C ARG A 155 42.74 -9.68 14.83
N LYS A 156 42.34 -8.88 13.84
CA LYS A 156 43.29 -8.17 12.98
C LYS A 156 44.13 -7.15 13.74
N ALA A 157 43.54 -6.43 14.70
CA ALA A 157 44.26 -5.51 15.56
C ALA A 157 45.26 -6.25 16.47
N GLN A 158 44.90 -7.43 16.98
CA GLN A 158 45.81 -8.29 17.73
C GLN A 158 46.95 -8.81 16.85
N GLU A 159 46.68 -9.26 15.62
CA GLU A 159 47.72 -9.66 14.66
C GLU A 159 48.67 -8.49 14.32
N ILE A 160 48.14 -7.28 14.13
CA ILE A 160 48.94 -6.08 13.87
C ILE A 160 49.79 -5.72 15.09
N ARG A 161 49.22 -5.79 16.31
CA ARG A 161 49.95 -5.55 17.55
C ARG A 161 51.04 -6.60 17.79
N ALA A 162 50.78 -7.88 17.49
CA ALA A 162 51.76 -8.95 17.57
C ALA A 162 52.92 -8.69 16.59
N ARG A 163 52.60 -8.38 15.33
CA ARG A 163 53.62 -7.98 14.33
C ARG A 163 54.39 -6.72 14.73
N GLN A 164 53.75 -5.76 15.41
CA GLN A 164 54.42 -4.57 15.94
C GLN A 164 55.34 -4.91 17.12
N LYS A 165 54.97 -5.86 17.98
CA LYS A 165 55.83 -6.37 19.06
C LYS A 165 57.02 -7.15 18.49
N ASP A 166 56.81 -7.98 17.48
CA ASP A 166 57.90 -8.66 16.74
C ASP A 166 58.79 -7.65 15.98
N ALA A 167 58.23 -6.49 15.61
CA ALA A 167 58.92 -5.37 14.99
C ALA A 167 59.66 -4.45 15.97
N VAL A 168 59.63 -4.68 17.29
CA VAL A 168 60.41 -3.90 18.27
C VAL A 168 61.93 -4.05 18.04
N GLY A 169 62.36 -5.04 17.25
CA GLY A 169 63.73 -5.15 16.72
C GLY A 169 64.04 -4.29 15.47
N GLY A 170 63.09 -3.51 14.93
CA GLY A 170 63.28 -2.52 13.84
C GLY A 170 63.56 -3.06 12.43
N VAL A 171 64.31 -4.16 12.32
CA VAL A 171 64.84 -4.70 11.05
C VAL A 171 63.80 -5.49 10.26
N GLY A 172 62.88 -6.21 10.94
CA GLY A 172 61.86 -7.04 10.28
C GLY A 172 60.85 -6.26 9.43
N VAL A 173 60.54 -5.01 9.80
CA VAL A 173 59.63 -4.14 9.05
C VAL A 173 60.27 -3.65 7.75
N LEU A 174 61.57 -3.35 7.78
CA LEU A 174 62.34 -2.95 6.59
C LEU A 174 62.47 -4.11 5.60
N ILE A 175 62.76 -5.33 6.07
CA ILE A 175 62.83 -6.53 5.25
C ILE A 175 61.47 -6.83 4.60
N TRP A 176 60.37 -6.74 5.36
CA TRP A 176 59.04 -6.97 4.81
C TRP A 176 58.62 -5.91 3.79
N ARG A 177 58.94 -4.63 4.03
CA ARG A 177 58.72 -3.54 3.06
C ARG A 177 59.53 -3.75 1.79
N PHE A 178 60.78 -4.22 1.89
CA PHE A 178 61.62 -4.51 0.72
C PHE A 178 61.12 -5.74 -0.06
N SER A 179 60.77 -6.83 0.62
CA SER A 179 60.25 -8.06 0.01
C SER A 179 58.91 -7.83 -0.72
N ARG A 180 58.03 -7.01 -0.14
CA ARG A 180 56.74 -6.66 -0.77
C ARG A 180 56.93 -5.79 -2.03
N LYS A 181 57.93 -4.91 -2.02
CA LYS A 181 58.30 -4.07 -3.18
C LYS A 181 58.89 -4.91 -4.32
N MET A 182 59.66 -5.96 -4.01
CA MET A 182 60.16 -6.94 -4.99
C MET A 182 59.04 -7.81 -5.57
N LYS A 183 58.11 -8.32 -4.74
CA LYS A 183 56.96 -9.12 -5.21
C LYS A 183 55.99 -8.35 -6.11
N LEU A 184 55.79 -7.04 -5.86
CA LEU A 184 55.01 -6.18 -6.77
C LEU A 184 55.74 -5.91 -8.10
N GLY A 185 57.06 -6.02 -8.14
CA GLY A 185 57.87 -5.92 -9.36
C GLY A 185 57.82 -7.16 -10.24
N GLU A 186 57.67 -8.35 -9.66
CA GLU A 186 57.53 -9.62 -10.40
C GLU A 186 56.14 -9.79 -11.04
N SER A 187 55.05 -9.43 -10.35
CA SER A 187 53.70 -9.51 -10.94
C SER A 187 53.47 -8.60 -12.15
N ARG A 188 54.28 -7.54 -12.34
CA ARG A 188 54.21 -6.69 -13.54
C ARG A 188 54.95 -7.25 -14.76
N ARG A 189 55.78 -8.29 -14.62
CA ARG A 189 56.53 -8.90 -15.75
C ARG A 189 55.92 -10.18 -16.30
N GLY A 190 54.76 -10.62 -15.79
CA GLY A 190 54.18 -11.93 -16.10
C GLY A 190 52.97 -11.95 -17.05
N CYS A 191 52.61 -10.83 -17.70
CA CYS A 191 51.43 -10.81 -18.57
C CYS A 191 51.65 -9.98 -19.85
N GLU A 192 52.61 -10.41 -20.67
CA GLU A 192 52.72 -10.00 -22.08
C GLU A 192 53.05 -11.22 -22.92
N THR A 193 52.03 -12.01 -23.27
CA THR A 193 52.03 -12.81 -24.52
C THR A 193 50.63 -13.38 -24.74
N CYS A 194 49.90 -12.79 -25.69
CA CYS A 194 48.91 -13.49 -26.53
C CYS A 194 48.45 -12.57 -27.68
N LEU A 195 49.17 -12.72 -28.80
CA LEU A 195 48.74 -12.67 -30.21
C LEU A 195 47.95 -11.45 -30.74
N GLU A 196 48.65 -10.69 -31.60
CA GLU A 196 48.10 -9.74 -32.56
C GLU A 196 47.20 -10.41 -33.60
N GLY A 197 46.09 -9.75 -33.94
CA GLY A 197 45.31 -9.95 -35.17
C GLY A 197 45.08 -8.59 -35.86
N PRO A 198 44.96 -8.54 -37.20
CA PRO A 198 45.37 -7.37 -37.96
C PRO A 198 44.35 -6.22 -37.98
N LYS A 199 44.94 -5.02 -38.07
CA LYS A 199 44.30 -3.71 -38.19
C LYS A 199 43.43 -3.62 -39.45
N LYS A 200 42.22 -3.07 -39.28
CA LYS A 200 41.48 -2.39 -40.34
C LYS A 200 41.04 -1.03 -39.84
N ASP A 201 41.53 0.00 -40.52
CA ASP A 201 41.10 1.38 -40.38
C ASP A 201 39.64 1.56 -40.81
N LYS A 202 38.90 2.44 -40.11
CA LYS A 202 38.43 3.73 -40.66
C LYS A 202 37.42 4.44 -39.73
N VAL A 203 37.88 5.59 -39.23
CA VAL A 203 37.31 6.95 -39.41
C VAL A 203 35.87 7.28 -38.92
N SER A 204 35.87 8.31 -38.06
CA SER A 204 34.91 9.41 -37.85
C SER A 204 33.48 9.14 -37.37
N GLY A 205 33.16 9.72 -36.21
CA GLY A 205 31.79 9.97 -35.79
C GLY A 205 31.62 10.48 -34.36
N LEU A 206 32.46 11.39 -33.87
CA LEU A 206 32.21 12.08 -32.60
C LEU A 206 31.09 13.12 -32.82
N LYS A 207 29.85 12.69 -32.62
CA LYS A 207 28.71 13.60 -32.53
C LYS A 207 28.70 14.23 -31.13
N ARG A 208 28.93 15.54 -31.12
CA ARG A 208 28.90 16.42 -29.96
C ARG A 208 27.57 16.30 -29.22
N PHE A 209 27.63 16.17 -27.90
CA PHE A 209 26.49 16.25 -26.98
C PHE A 209 26.72 17.47 -26.09
N PHE A 210 26.30 18.64 -26.56
CA PHE A 210 25.93 19.82 -25.76
C PHE A 210 25.24 20.82 -26.71
N GLU A 211 23.93 20.63 -26.86
CA GLU A 211 22.87 21.64 -27.01
C GLU A 211 21.58 21.01 -26.49
#